data_AF-A0A372RPY0-F1
#
_entry.id   AF-A0A372RPY0-F1
#
_cell.length_a   1.000
_cell.length_b   1.000
_cell.length_c   1.000
_cell.angle_alpha   90.00
_cell.angle_beta   90.00
_cell.angle_gamma   90.00
#
_symmetry.space_group_name_H-M   'P 1'
#
loop_
_entity.id
_entity.type
_entity.pdbx_description
1 polymer ?
#
loop_
_entity_poly.entity_id
_entity_poly.type
_entity_poly.pdbx_seq_one_letter_code
_entity_poly.pdbx_strand_id
1 'polypeptide(L)'
;MTLLNLIRNLNRSSNFNPLLTNFKKQSFNSFNDSKKLLTTLSASHISIKEAIDTLSESSPKECDVCLVFVSRTYELKDIEIIPQYLYSKFKPKFLGGCVVDKIYNNNNNNGHGISLLLGNWKNFSGFCTNIKGPKHQFKSNSVGRWKSLDDIKNDNESFDLFDINKFKSISSVPNDFDLPEELKILKNKNINPDLIFLVSDSEPYQFLESLDHHFPTSKKIGIVGTSTPFLTGQPFSLFHNNNIFSRGTIGVALTAESPNEFKNQFQIEHPSLSTIGDPLKITSCRGNVILKLDGTNPTKLLLDKLHFVDDKKFLSKETELYIGLYNSDNKENQLDESTLIVYKISSGDPVKGNLAVDTMMDLKEGQFVKVINLIIRYI
;
A
#
# COMPACT_ATOMS: atom_id res chain seq x y z
N MET A 1 -0.18 -28.18 -6.58
CA MET A 1 1.10 -28.13 -7.32
C MET A 1 1.90 -26.97 -6.71
N THR A 2 2.31 -27.10 -5.44
CA THR A 2 3.70 -27.39 -4.95
C THR A 2 4.69 -26.32 -5.38
N LEU A 3 5.15 -25.39 -4.51
CA LEU A 3 6.24 -25.50 -3.50
C LEU A 3 6.50 -24.04 -2.97
N LEU A 4 7.07 -23.68 -1.82
CA LEU A 4 7.54 -24.33 -0.59
C LEU A 4 7.86 -23.24 0.46
N ASN A 5 7.68 -23.58 1.73
CA ASN A 5 8.27 -22.97 2.92
C ASN A 5 9.81 -23.05 2.97
N LEU A 6 10.45 -22.08 3.63
CA LEU A 6 11.64 -22.23 4.49
C LEU A 6 11.76 -20.92 5.29
N ILE A 7 11.88 -20.85 6.63
CA ILE A 7 12.95 -21.39 7.48
C ILE A 7 12.42 -21.59 8.91
N ARG A 8 12.75 -22.76 9.50
CA ARG A 8 12.72 -23.05 10.93
C ARG A 8 14.07 -23.66 11.31
N ASN A 9 14.69 -23.19 12.39
CA ASN A 9 15.63 -23.92 13.26
C ASN A 9 15.66 -23.18 14.62
N LEU A 10 15.00 -23.72 15.64
CA LEU A 10 15.53 -24.62 16.69
C LEU A 10 16.18 -23.87 17.86
N ASN A 11 15.42 -23.75 18.96
CA ASN A 11 15.79 -24.37 20.24
C ASN A 11 14.55 -24.50 21.13
N ARG A 12 14.13 -25.75 21.39
CA ARG A 12 13.18 -26.13 22.43
C ARG A 12 14.00 -26.67 23.61
N SER A 13 13.77 -26.14 24.80
CA SER A 13 13.82 -26.92 26.04
C SER A 13 12.88 -26.30 27.08
N SER A 14 11.74 -26.98 27.26
CA SER A 14 11.00 -27.23 28.51
C SER A 14 11.06 -26.21 29.66
N ASN A 15 9.94 -25.56 29.98
CA ASN A 15 9.08 -25.91 31.13
C ASN A 15 7.85 -24.99 31.25
N PHE A 16 6.80 -25.54 31.86
CA PHE A 16 5.40 -25.11 31.92
C PHE A 16 5.09 -23.82 32.73
N ASN A 17 4.16 -23.01 32.18
CA ASN A 17 3.03 -22.23 32.77
C ASN A 17 3.24 -21.20 33.93
N PRO A 18 2.26 -20.30 34.18
CA PRO A 18 1.58 -19.34 33.31
C PRO A 18 1.56 -17.91 33.95
N LEU A 19 0.79 -16.97 33.40
CA LEU A 19 0.36 -15.65 33.95
C LEU A 19 1.13 -14.39 33.49
N LEU A 20 0.34 -13.53 32.85
CA LEU A 20 0.32 -12.06 32.92
C LEU A 20 1.62 -11.27 32.61
N THR A 21 1.42 -10.33 31.68
CA THR A 21 2.17 -9.08 31.52
C THR A 21 3.66 -9.21 31.21
N ASN A 22 4.03 -8.94 29.96
CA ASN A 22 5.09 -7.98 29.60
C ASN A 22 5.33 -8.08 28.09
N PHE A 23 4.75 -7.16 27.32
CA PHE A 23 5.31 -6.80 26.02
C PHE A 23 6.71 -6.23 26.30
N LYS A 24 7.73 -7.10 26.25
CA LYS A 24 9.11 -6.66 26.18
C LYS A 24 9.29 -5.95 24.84
N LYS A 25 9.33 -4.61 24.91
CA LYS A 25 10.12 -3.77 24.00
C LYS A 25 11.53 -4.39 23.94
N GLN A 26 11.81 -5.19 22.92
CA GLN A 26 13.20 -5.40 22.52
C GLN A 26 13.58 -4.23 21.63
N SER A 27 14.13 -3.20 22.27
CA SER A 27 15.00 -2.23 21.63
C SER A 27 16.23 -2.97 21.10
N PHE A 28 16.21 -3.37 19.83
CA PHE A 28 17.42 -3.74 19.11
C PHE A 28 18.15 -2.46 18.68
N ASN A 29 18.81 -1.81 19.66
CA ASN A 29 19.95 -0.97 19.34
C ASN A 29 21.19 -1.87 19.27
N SER A 30 22.03 -1.57 18.28
CA SER A 30 23.37 -2.10 18.01
C SER A 30 23.46 -3.49 17.36
N PHE A 31 23.50 -3.51 16.04
CA PHE A 31 24.39 -4.41 15.28
C PHE A 31 24.95 -3.67 14.06
N ASN A 32 26.24 -3.33 14.18
CA ASN A 32 27.28 -3.08 13.18
C ASN A 32 27.03 -2.22 11.93
N ASP A 33 27.93 -1.24 11.76
CA ASP A 33 28.36 -0.54 10.54
C ASP A 33 28.65 -1.49 9.36
N SER A 34 27.60 -2.05 8.78
CA SER A 34 27.63 -2.71 7.48
C SER A 34 26.62 -2.00 6.59
N LYS A 35 27.11 -1.40 5.49
CA LYS A 35 26.40 -0.58 4.50
C LYS A 35 24.89 -0.82 4.46
N LYS A 36 24.10 0.09 5.05
CA LYS A 36 22.65 0.11 4.82
C LYS A 36 22.41 0.33 3.32
N LEU A 37 21.94 -0.70 2.63
CA LEU A 37 21.54 -0.64 1.21
C LEU A 37 20.39 0.34 0.97
N LEU A 38 19.60 0.59 2.02
CA LEU A 38 18.43 1.46 2.03
C LEU A 38 18.52 2.41 3.22
N THR A 39 18.41 3.71 2.95
CA THR A 39 18.32 4.76 3.97
C THR A 39 17.01 5.49 3.81
N THR A 40 16.14 5.38 4.81
CA THR A 40 14.91 6.17 4.90
C THR A 40 15.16 7.41 5.73
N LEU A 41 14.81 8.57 5.19
CA LEU A 41 14.95 9.85 5.89
C LEU A 41 13.64 10.62 5.77
N SER A 42 13.24 11.31 6.82
CA SER A 42 12.03 12.12 6.82
C SER A 42 12.30 13.47 7.49
N ALA A 43 11.83 14.54 6.87
CA ALA A 43 11.94 15.90 7.38
C ALA A 43 10.61 16.64 7.24
N SER A 44 10.40 17.63 8.10
CA SER A 44 9.17 18.41 8.17
C SER A 44 9.55 19.88 8.34
N HIS A 45 9.41 20.67 7.27
CA HIS A 45 9.68 22.10 7.25
C HIS A 45 8.64 22.82 6.40
N ILE A 46 8.40 24.09 6.72
CA ILE A 46 7.49 24.98 5.98
C ILE A 46 7.90 25.06 4.51
N SER A 47 9.20 25.19 4.23
CA SER A 47 9.76 25.18 2.89
C SER A 47 10.26 23.80 2.50
N ILE A 48 9.89 23.34 1.29
CA ILE A 48 10.35 22.05 0.78
C ILE A 48 11.86 22.01 0.53
N LYS A 49 12.45 23.16 0.17
CA LYS A 49 13.89 23.27 -0.06
C LYS A 49 14.66 23.06 1.24
N GLU A 50 14.21 23.71 2.32
CA GLU A 50 14.79 23.54 3.66
C GLU A 50 14.68 22.09 4.11
N ALA A 51 13.52 21.46 3.91
CA ALA A 51 13.36 20.04 4.24
C ALA A 51 14.36 19.17 3.48
N ILE A 52 14.53 19.38 2.17
CA ILE A 52 15.48 18.63 1.35
C ILE A 52 16.93 18.95 1.76
N ASP A 53 17.24 20.19 2.13
CA ASP A 53 18.58 20.57 2.60
C ASP A 53 18.95 19.86 3.90
N THR A 54 18.04 19.82 4.88
CA THR A 54 18.23 19.06 6.13
C THR A 54 18.39 17.56 5.86
N LEU A 55 17.65 17.02 4.88
CA LEU A 55 17.83 15.63 4.46
C LEU A 55 19.18 15.42 3.77
N SER A 56 19.66 16.39 2.99
CA SER A 56 20.96 16.32 2.31
C SER A 56 22.15 16.39 3.28
N GLU A 57 22.01 17.04 4.42
CA GLU A 57 23.05 17.10 5.45
C GLU A 57 23.26 15.76 6.17
N SER A 58 22.20 14.97 6.27
CA SER A 58 22.18 13.69 7.02
C SER A 58 22.43 12.46 6.16
N SER A 59 22.78 12.62 4.88
CA SER A 59 22.72 11.55 3.87
C SER A 59 23.91 11.59 2.89
N PRO A 60 24.14 10.50 2.11
CA PRO A 60 25.23 10.49 1.14
C PRO A 60 24.99 11.51 0.01
N LYS A 61 26.08 12.10 -0.50
CA LYS A 61 26.04 13.09 -1.58
C LYS A 61 25.53 12.54 -2.92
N GLU A 62 25.65 11.24 -3.14
CA GLU A 62 25.21 10.58 -4.38
C GLU A 62 24.44 9.29 -4.05
N CYS A 63 23.37 9.04 -4.79
CA CYS A 63 22.60 7.80 -4.71
C CYS A 63 22.28 7.26 -6.11
N ASP A 64 21.99 5.97 -6.23
CA ASP A 64 21.57 5.38 -7.51
C ASP A 64 20.06 5.55 -7.69
N VAL A 65 19.30 5.31 -6.63
CA VAL A 65 17.84 5.34 -6.62
C VAL A 65 17.37 6.25 -5.50
N CYS A 66 16.49 7.18 -5.84
CA CYS A 66 15.82 8.07 -4.91
C CYS A 66 14.30 7.93 -5.08
N LEU A 67 13.61 7.41 -4.07
CA LEU A 67 12.15 7.48 -4.02
C LEU A 67 11.71 8.59 -3.09
N VAL A 68 10.82 9.45 -3.56
CA VAL A 68 10.35 10.61 -2.83
C VAL A 68 8.84 10.53 -2.55
N PHE A 69 8.48 10.73 -1.28
CA PHE A 69 7.09 10.80 -0.84
C PHE A 69 6.86 12.14 -0.16
N VAL A 70 5.87 12.88 -0.66
CA VAL A 70 5.65 14.27 -0.24
C VAL A 70 4.24 14.39 0.26
N SER A 71 4.04 14.94 1.45
CA SER A 71 2.69 15.19 1.94
C SER A 71 1.96 16.22 1.07
N ARG A 72 0.65 16.04 0.87
CA ARG A 72 -0.26 16.96 0.15
C ARG A 72 -0.42 18.38 0.73
N THR A 73 0.41 18.75 1.69
CA THR A 73 0.33 20.03 2.43
C THR A 73 1.22 21.12 1.84
N TYR A 74 2.16 20.75 0.96
CA TYR A 74 2.97 21.71 0.20
C TYR A 74 2.19 22.30 -0.98
N GLU A 75 2.53 23.52 -1.37
CA GLU A 75 1.91 24.18 -2.52
C GLU A 75 2.40 23.61 -3.86
N LEU A 76 1.65 23.87 -4.94
CA LEU A 76 2.01 23.44 -6.30
C LEU A 76 3.43 23.85 -6.69
N LYS A 77 3.81 25.11 -6.42
CA LYS A 77 5.14 25.65 -6.77
C LYS A 77 6.26 24.86 -6.09
N ASP A 78 6.02 24.41 -4.87
CA ASP A 78 6.97 23.59 -4.12
C ASP A 78 7.04 22.17 -4.68
N ILE A 79 5.90 21.60 -5.10
CA ILE A 79 5.84 20.26 -5.68
C ILE A 79 6.55 20.18 -7.03
N GLU A 80 6.42 21.19 -7.88
CA GLU A 80 7.03 21.23 -9.21
C GLU A 80 8.56 21.27 -9.18
N ILE A 81 9.14 21.90 -8.15
CA ILE A 81 10.61 22.02 -8.04
C ILE A 81 11.29 20.78 -7.46
N ILE A 82 10.53 19.85 -6.86
CA ILE A 82 11.09 18.69 -6.13
C ILE A 82 12.06 17.88 -6.99
N PRO A 83 11.69 17.44 -8.21
CA PRO A 83 12.57 16.58 -8.97
C PRO A 83 13.89 17.28 -9.29
N GLN A 84 13.81 18.52 -9.80
CA GLN A 84 14.99 19.32 -10.14
C GLN A 84 15.89 19.56 -8.92
N TYR A 85 15.30 19.86 -7.76
CA TYR A 85 16.05 20.12 -6.55
C TYR A 85 16.74 18.84 -6.03
N LEU A 86 16.04 17.70 -6.02
CA LEU A 86 16.63 16.42 -5.64
C LEU A 86 17.74 15.98 -6.58
N TYR A 87 17.61 16.23 -7.90
CA TYR A 87 18.71 16.02 -8.85
C TYR A 87 19.94 16.88 -8.54
N SER A 88 19.74 18.13 -8.11
CA SER A 88 20.86 19.01 -7.76
C SER A 88 21.62 18.54 -6.51
N LYS A 89 20.95 17.87 -5.58
CA LYS A 89 21.50 17.44 -4.28
C LYS A 89 22.06 16.03 -4.28
N PHE A 90 21.34 15.07 -4.86
CA PHE A 90 21.63 13.64 -4.75
C PHE A 90 22.08 12.98 -6.05
N LYS A 91 21.89 13.66 -7.19
CA LYS A 91 22.20 13.15 -8.55
C LYS A 91 21.77 11.68 -8.78
N PRO A 92 20.50 11.31 -8.47
CA PRO A 92 20.05 9.94 -8.61
C PRO A 92 20.07 9.49 -10.08
N LYS A 93 20.43 8.23 -10.33
CA LYS A 93 20.25 7.63 -11.67
C LYS A 93 18.77 7.37 -11.97
N PHE A 94 17.98 7.10 -10.94
CA PHE A 94 16.53 6.99 -11.02
C PHE A 94 15.85 7.74 -9.88
N LEU A 95 14.91 8.62 -10.24
CA LEU A 95 14.02 9.28 -9.29
C LEU A 95 12.59 8.81 -9.53
N GLY A 96 11.94 8.32 -8.48
CA GLY A 96 10.54 7.89 -8.49
C GLY A 96 9.79 8.45 -7.30
N GLY A 97 8.46 8.50 -7.32
CA GLY A 97 7.74 8.96 -6.13
C GLY A 97 6.32 9.41 -6.37
N CYS A 98 5.68 9.90 -5.32
CA CYS A 98 4.38 10.56 -5.43
C CYS A 98 4.08 11.50 -4.27
N VAL A 99 3.02 12.27 -4.43
CA VAL A 99 2.34 12.94 -3.33
C VAL A 99 1.50 11.91 -2.55
N VAL A 100 1.61 11.90 -1.23
CA VAL A 100 0.89 11.02 -0.30
C VAL A 100 0.07 11.85 0.69
N ASP A 101 -0.89 11.21 1.39
CA ASP A 101 -1.74 11.91 2.34
C ASP A 101 -0.96 12.46 3.55
N LYS A 102 -0.11 11.61 4.15
CA LYS A 102 0.64 11.95 5.35
C LYS A 102 2.03 11.33 5.31
N ILE A 103 3.02 12.08 5.78
CA ILE A 103 4.36 11.57 6.07
C ILE A 103 4.51 11.45 7.58
N TYR A 104 4.82 10.26 8.05
CA TYR A 104 5.11 10.04 9.45
C TYR A 104 6.58 10.37 9.73
N ASN A 105 6.81 11.24 10.71
CA ASN A 105 8.13 11.56 11.23
C ASN A 105 8.09 11.40 12.75
N ASN A 106 9.11 10.78 13.34
CA ASN A 106 9.22 10.57 14.78
C ASN A 106 9.07 11.88 15.58
N ASN A 107 9.38 13.01 14.97
CA ASN A 107 9.33 14.33 15.61
C ASN A 107 8.03 15.11 15.33
N ASN A 108 7.19 14.69 14.38
CA ASN A 108 6.01 15.46 13.97
C ASN A 108 4.82 14.57 13.61
N ASN A 109 3.74 14.69 14.38
CA ASN A 109 2.51 13.89 14.22
C ASN A 109 1.48 14.50 13.24
N ASN A 110 1.75 15.68 12.69
CA ASN A 110 0.79 16.38 11.82
C ASN A 110 0.71 15.81 10.40
N GLY A 111 1.53 14.81 10.06
CA GLY A 111 1.55 14.21 8.72
C GLY A 111 2.19 15.10 7.65
N HIS A 112 2.71 16.26 8.03
CA HIS A 112 3.39 17.21 7.14
C HIS A 112 4.87 16.85 6.99
N GLY A 113 5.34 16.83 5.75
CA GLY A 113 6.76 16.68 5.44
C GLY A 113 7.05 15.95 4.14
N ILE A 114 8.31 15.59 3.99
CA ILE A 114 8.87 14.81 2.88
C ILE A 114 9.64 13.62 3.46
N SER A 115 9.48 12.46 2.83
CA SER A 115 10.25 11.26 3.12
C SER A 115 11.01 10.83 1.86
N LEU A 116 12.28 10.53 2.03
CA LEU A 116 13.16 10.03 0.99
C LEU A 116 13.59 8.61 1.33
N LEU A 117 13.50 7.75 0.33
CA LEU A 117 14.07 6.42 0.34
C LEU A 117 15.27 6.42 -0.61
N LEU A 118 16.46 6.43 -0.04
CA LEU A 118 17.72 6.47 -0.80
C LEU A 118 18.36 5.11 -0.79
N GLY A 119 18.80 4.63 -1.95
CA GLY A 119 19.60 3.41 -2.03
C GLY A 119 20.70 3.46 -3.07
N ASN A 120 21.74 2.69 -2.79
CA ASN A 120 22.92 2.54 -3.63
C ASN A 120 22.91 1.10 -4.16
N TRP A 121 22.19 0.92 -5.27
CA TRP A 121 22.06 -0.36 -5.95
C TRP A 121 22.71 -0.25 -7.31
N LYS A 122 23.62 -1.17 -7.60
CA LYS A 122 24.27 -1.25 -8.91
C LYS A 122 23.38 -1.89 -9.97
N ASN A 123 22.59 -2.89 -9.56
CA ASN A 123 21.70 -3.65 -10.44
C ASN A 123 20.24 -3.29 -10.18
N PHE A 124 19.77 -2.28 -10.90
CA PHE A 124 18.35 -1.92 -10.89
C PHE A 124 17.86 -1.61 -12.31
N SER A 125 16.54 -1.66 -12.49
CA SER A 125 15.87 -1.20 -13.69
C SER A 125 14.67 -0.34 -13.28
N GLY A 126 14.81 0.97 -13.49
CA GLY A 126 13.69 1.90 -13.37
C GLY A 126 12.73 1.69 -14.54
N PHE A 127 11.43 1.74 -14.27
CA PHE A 127 10.40 1.57 -15.28
C PHE A 127 9.22 2.50 -15.03
N CYS A 128 8.44 2.73 -16.07
CA CYS A 128 7.21 3.48 -15.98
C CYS A 128 6.19 2.95 -17.00
N THR A 129 4.92 2.84 -16.59
CA THR A 129 3.85 2.27 -17.42
C THR A 129 2.55 3.05 -17.27
N ASN A 130 1.67 2.96 -18.26
CA ASN A 130 0.35 3.61 -18.30
C ASN A 130 0.36 5.13 -18.11
N ILE A 131 1.48 5.79 -18.44
CA ILE A 131 1.61 7.26 -18.37
C ILE A 131 0.85 7.96 -19.50
N LYS A 132 0.74 7.32 -20.67
CA LYS A 132 0.11 7.87 -21.87
C LYS A 132 -1.01 6.92 -22.33
N GLY A 133 -2.12 7.49 -22.80
CA GLY A 133 -3.27 6.72 -23.33
C GLY A 133 -4.58 6.89 -22.55
N PRO A 134 -5.68 6.27 -23.02
CA PRO A 134 -6.98 6.33 -22.37
C PRO A 134 -6.93 5.70 -20.97
N LYS A 135 -7.66 6.31 -20.03
CA LYS A 135 -7.75 5.81 -18.65
C LYS A 135 -8.54 4.51 -18.67
N HIS A 136 -7.89 3.40 -18.35
CA HIS A 136 -8.60 2.16 -18.06
C HIS A 136 -8.92 2.17 -16.56
N GLN A 137 -10.19 2.39 -16.23
CA GLN A 137 -10.66 2.31 -14.85
C GLN A 137 -11.25 0.91 -14.66
N PHE A 138 -10.59 0.08 -13.87
CA PHE A 138 -10.99 -1.32 -13.67
C PHE A 138 -11.77 -1.50 -12.37
N LYS A 139 -11.60 -0.60 -11.39
CA LYS A 139 -12.51 -0.51 -10.24
C LYS A 139 -13.89 0.00 -10.68
N SER A 140 -14.81 -0.89 -11.04
CA SER A 140 -16.24 -0.57 -11.00
C SER A 140 -16.72 -0.70 -9.56
N ASN A 141 -17.01 0.42 -8.90
CA ASN A 141 -17.64 0.35 -7.57
C ASN A 141 -18.96 -0.43 -7.70
N SER A 142 -19.13 -1.47 -6.88
CA SER A 142 -20.30 -2.37 -6.83
C SER A 142 -21.63 -1.67 -6.47
N VAL A 143 -21.58 -0.37 -6.20
CA VAL A 143 -22.76 0.47 -6.08
C VAL A 143 -22.91 1.22 -7.40
N GLY A 144 -24.02 0.98 -8.10
CA GLY A 144 -24.33 1.63 -9.37
C GLY A 144 -24.09 3.13 -9.25
N ARG A 145 -23.05 3.62 -9.92
CA ARG A 145 -22.84 5.04 -10.13
C ARG A 145 -23.66 5.42 -11.36
N TRP A 146 -24.38 6.52 -11.26
CA TRP A 146 -24.95 7.16 -12.45
C TRP A 146 -23.79 7.42 -13.41
N LYS A 147 -23.88 6.86 -14.63
CA LYS A 147 -22.94 7.17 -15.72
C LYS A 147 -22.88 8.68 -15.91
N SER A 148 -21.72 9.23 -16.23
CA SER A 148 -21.64 10.65 -16.60
C SER A 148 -22.52 10.90 -17.82
N LEU A 149 -23.09 12.10 -17.96
CA LEU A 149 -23.87 12.47 -19.15
C LEU A 149 -23.10 12.27 -20.46
N ASP A 150 -21.77 12.34 -20.40
CA ASP A 150 -20.89 12.09 -21.54
C ASP A 150 -20.74 10.60 -21.87
N ASP A 151 -20.80 9.72 -20.85
CA ASP A 151 -20.79 8.25 -21.04
C ASP A 151 -22.14 7.77 -21.60
N ILE A 152 -23.24 8.40 -21.18
CA ILE A 152 -24.61 8.08 -21.64
C ILE A 152 -24.82 8.45 -23.12
N LYS A 153 -24.15 9.51 -23.61
CA LYS A 153 -24.28 9.94 -25.02
C LYS A 153 -23.54 9.04 -26.00
N ASN A 154 -22.50 8.34 -25.55
CA ASN A 154 -21.70 7.46 -26.40
C ASN A 154 -22.27 6.03 -26.47
N ASP A 155 -23.04 5.62 -25.47
CA ASP A 155 -23.73 4.34 -25.45
C ASP A 155 -25.09 4.45 -26.17
N ASN A 156 -25.09 4.29 -27.49
CA ASN A 156 -26.32 4.12 -28.30
C ASN A 156 -26.96 2.72 -28.16
N GLU A 157 -26.65 1.98 -27.09
CA GLU A 157 -27.29 0.70 -26.81
C GLU A 157 -28.52 0.92 -25.93
N SER A 158 -29.61 0.28 -26.33
CA SER A 158 -30.91 0.30 -25.67
C SER A 158 -30.79 0.16 -24.15
N PHE A 159 -31.70 0.83 -23.43
CA PHE A 159 -31.93 0.62 -21.99
C PHE A 159 -32.41 -0.82 -21.74
N ASP A 160 -31.50 -1.79 -21.86
CA ASP A 160 -31.75 -3.16 -21.48
C ASP A 160 -31.82 -3.22 -19.95
N LEU A 161 -32.99 -3.62 -19.45
CA LEU A 161 -33.22 -3.94 -18.05
C LEU A 161 -32.07 -4.81 -17.53
N PHE A 162 -31.54 -4.43 -16.37
CA PHE A 162 -30.45 -5.12 -15.67
C PHE A 162 -30.75 -6.63 -15.53
N ASP A 163 -30.12 -7.46 -16.35
CA ASP A 163 -30.30 -8.92 -16.33
C ASP A 163 -29.36 -9.54 -15.29
N ILE A 164 -29.92 -9.91 -14.14
CA ILE A 164 -29.22 -10.55 -13.02
C ILE A 164 -28.48 -11.83 -13.44
N ASN A 165 -28.94 -12.53 -14.47
CA ASN A 165 -28.34 -13.77 -14.93
C ASN A 165 -27.09 -13.55 -15.82
N LYS A 166 -26.87 -12.33 -16.31
CA LYS A 166 -25.64 -11.94 -17.02
C LYS A 166 -24.53 -11.42 -16.10
N PHE A 167 -24.80 -11.23 -14.80
CA PHE A 167 -23.79 -10.78 -13.85
C PHE A 167 -22.71 -11.85 -13.63
N LYS A 168 -21.63 -11.77 -14.42
CA LYS A 168 -20.39 -12.50 -14.18
C LYS A 168 -19.60 -11.78 -13.10
N SER A 169 -18.90 -12.54 -12.25
CA SER A 169 -18.07 -11.99 -11.17
C SER A 169 -17.14 -10.89 -11.71
N ILE A 170 -17.01 -9.81 -10.95
CA ILE A 170 -16.14 -8.65 -11.23
C ILE A 170 -14.63 -9.00 -11.16
N SER A 171 -14.31 -10.25 -10.81
CA SER A 171 -12.96 -10.74 -10.52
C SER A 171 -12.16 -11.19 -11.75
N SER A 172 -12.75 -11.24 -12.95
CA SER A 172 -12.02 -11.65 -14.16
C SER A 172 -12.05 -10.55 -15.22
N VAL A 173 -11.10 -9.61 -15.12
CA VAL A 173 -10.77 -8.70 -16.22
C VAL A 173 -9.92 -9.49 -17.23
N PRO A 174 -10.20 -9.42 -18.56
CA PRO A 174 -9.27 -9.96 -19.55
C PRO A 174 -7.98 -9.14 -19.50
N ASN A 175 -6.91 -9.75 -18.98
CA ASN A 175 -5.62 -9.09 -18.84
C ASN A 175 -4.73 -9.36 -20.05
N ASP A 176 -4.44 -8.30 -20.80
CA ASP A 176 -3.20 -8.26 -21.58
C ASP A 176 -2.06 -8.07 -20.58
N PHE A 177 -1.35 -9.16 -20.27
CA PHE A 177 -0.20 -9.17 -19.36
C PHE A 177 1.02 -8.51 -20.04
N ASP A 178 0.94 -7.24 -20.42
CA ASP A 178 2.07 -6.53 -21.03
C ASP A 178 3.02 -5.97 -19.96
N LEU A 179 4.30 -5.90 -20.30
CA LEU A 179 5.35 -5.31 -19.45
C LEU A 179 5.85 -4.00 -20.07
N PRO A 180 6.38 -3.05 -19.30
CA PRO A 180 7.19 -1.97 -19.86
C PRO A 180 8.49 -2.52 -20.46
N GLU A 181 9.07 -1.79 -21.42
CA GLU A 181 10.25 -2.22 -22.19
C GLU A 181 11.42 -2.64 -21.28
N GLU A 182 11.64 -1.91 -20.20
CA GLU A 182 12.73 -2.16 -19.25
C GLU A 182 12.57 -3.52 -18.56
N LEU A 183 11.33 -3.89 -18.21
CA LEU A 183 11.04 -5.19 -17.62
C LEU A 183 10.98 -6.32 -18.67
N LYS A 184 10.60 -6.02 -19.92
CA LYS A 184 10.74 -6.99 -21.04
C LYS A 184 12.21 -7.39 -21.23
N ILE A 185 13.13 -6.43 -21.12
CA ILE A 185 14.57 -6.71 -21.22
C ILE A 185 15.03 -7.67 -20.12
N LEU A 186 14.60 -7.45 -18.87
CA LEU A 186 14.93 -8.36 -17.77
C LEU A 186 14.39 -9.76 -18.02
N LYS A 187 13.12 -9.86 -18.43
CA LYS A 187 12.48 -11.13 -18.77
C LYS A 187 13.21 -11.86 -19.90
N ASN A 188 13.56 -11.15 -20.97
CA ASN A 188 14.28 -11.73 -22.12
C ASN A 188 15.68 -12.21 -21.75
N LYS A 189 16.31 -11.58 -20.74
CA LYS A 189 17.59 -12.02 -20.17
C LYS A 189 17.46 -13.10 -19.10
N ASN A 190 16.24 -13.61 -18.84
CA ASN A 190 15.92 -14.54 -17.75
C ASN A 190 16.37 -14.04 -16.36
N ILE A 191 16.33 -12.72 -16.14
CA ILE A 191 16.63 -12.11 -14.85
C ILE A 191 15.32 -11.88 -14.11
N ASN A 192 15.15 -12.54 -12.96
CA ASN A 192 14.04 -12.28 -12.06
C ASN A 192 14.50 -11.26 -11.00
N PRO A 193 13.84 -10.10 -10.88
CA PRO A 193 14.16 -9.16 -9.81
C PRO A 193 13.78 -9.76 -8.45
N ASP A 194 14.51 -9.41 -7.40
CA ASP A 194 14.23 -9.90 -6.05
C ASP A 194 13.15 -9.05 -5.37
N LEU A 195 13.19 -7.74 -5.63
CA LEU A 195 12.24 -6.75 -5.11
C LEU A 195 11.83 -5.80 -6.23
N ILE A 196 10.53 -5.59 -6.35
CA ILE A 196 9.95 -4.54 -7.20
C ILE A 196 9.28 -3.54 -6.27
N PHE A 197 9.79 -2.31 -6.27
CA PHE A 197 9.12 -1.19 -5.61
C PHE A 197 8.31 -0.41 -6.64
N LEU A 198 7.06 -0.11 -6.34
CA LEU A 198 6.17 0.63 -7.24
C LEU A 198 5.41 1.75 -6.53
N VAL A 199 5.15 2.78 -7.29
CA VAL A 199 4.29 3.90 -6.93
C VAL A 199 3.26 4.04 -8.03
N SER A 200 1.99 3.99 -7.68
CA SER A 200 0.90 4.03 -8.66
C SER A 200 -0.10 5.12 -8.34
N ASP A 201 -0.89 5.49 -9.35
CA ASP A 201 -2.21 6.08 -9.14
C ASP A 201 -3.20 5.08 -8.49
N SER A 202 -4.50 5.37 -8.54
CA SER A 202 -5.55 4.54 -7.94
C SER A 202 -5.74 3.15 -8.55
N GLU A 203 -5.08 2.79 -9.66
CA GLU A 203 -5.33 1.55 -10.41
C GLU A 203 -4.07 0.67 -10.58
N PRO A 204 -3.40 0.20 -9.49
CA PRO A 204 -2.18 -0.62 -9.61
C PRO A 204 -2.43 -2.07 -10.05
N TYR A 205 -3.66 -2.58 -9.94
CA TYR A 205 -3.94 -4.02 -9.90
C TYR A 205 -3.62 -4.77 -11.20
N GLN A 206 -4.01 -4.23 -12.36
CA GLN A 206 -3.71 -4.86 -13.65
C GLN A 206 -2.21 -5.05 -13.85
N PHE A 207 -1.43 -4.03 -13.46
CA PHE A 207 0.01 -4.10 -13.58
C PHE A 207 0.61 -5.07 -12.55
N LEU A 208 0.08 -5.11 -11.32
CA LEU A 208 0.47 -6.12 -10.33
C LEU A 208 0.22 -7.54 -10.82
N GLU A 209 -0.93 -7.82 -11.46
CA GLU A 209 -1.22 -9.13 -12.05
C GLU A 209 -0.26 -9.48 -13.19
N SER A 210 0.13 -8.49 -14.00
CA SER A 210 1.17 -8.64 -15.02
C SER A 210 2.52 -8.98 -14.39
N LEU A 211 2.89 -8.30 -13.31
CA LEU A 211 4.11 -8.61 -12.56
C LEU A 211 4.05 -9.99 -11.90
N ASP A 212 2.90 -10.43 -11.40
CA ASP A 212 2.73 -11.77 -10.81
C ASP A 212 2.81 -12.87 -11.86
N HIS A 213 2.28 -12.62 -13.07
CA HIS A 213 2.38 -13.54 -14.18
C HIS A 213 3.83 -13.72 -14.67
N HIS A 214 4.57 -12.62 -14.84
CA HIS A 214 5.93 -12.67 -15.40
C HIS A 214 7.02 -12.90 -14.35
N PHE A 215 6.81 -12.40 -13.13
CA PHE A 215 7.78 -12.43 -12.03
C PHE A 215 7.13 -12.95 -10.73
N PRO A 216 6.68 -14.22 -10.70
CA PRO A 216 5.94 -14.79 -9.57
C PRO A 216 6.77 -14.89 -8.28
N THR A 217 8.09 -14.99 -8.39
CA THR A 217 8.99 -15.12 -7.23
C THR A 217 9.44 -13.79 -6.65
N SER A 218 9.23 -12.68 -7.37
CA SER A 218 9.67 -11.35 -6.96
C SER A 218 8.78 -10.80 -5.86
N LYS A 219 9.40 -10.25 -4.81
CA LYS A 219 8.69 -9.48 -3.78
C LYS A 219 8.21 -8.17 -4.39
N LYS A 220 6.99 -7.76 -4.08
CA LYS A 220 6.37 -6.54 -4.64
C LYS A 220 5.91 -5.67 -3.48
N ILE A 221 6.39 -4.43 -3.43
CA ILE A 221 6.03 -3.44 -2.42
C ILE A 221 5.63 -2.19 -3.17
N GLY A 222 4.55 -1.53 -2.75
CA GLY A 222 4.20 -0.29 -3.39
C GLY A 222 3.31 0.63 -2.58
N ILE A 223 3.22 1.85 -3.09
CA ILE A 223 2.43 2.94 -2.52
C ILE A 223 1.48 3.44 -3.59
N VAL A 224 0.22 3.63 -3.22
CA VAL A 224 -0.74 4.34 -4.04
C VAL A 224 -0.67 5.82 -3.64
N GLY A 225 -0.33 6.68 -4.61
CA GLY A 225 -0.30 8.12 -4.42
C GLY A 225 -1.68 8.66 -4.09
N THR A 226 -1.74 9.79 -3.39
CA THR A 226 -3.02 10.41 -3.07
C THR A 226 -3.52 11.30 -4.21
N SER A 227 -4.82 11.55 -4.22
CA SER A 227 -5.43 12.40 -5.24
C SER A 227 -5.07 13.87 -5.03
N THR A 228 -4.63 14.55 -6.09
CA THR A 228 -4.15 15.93 -6.05
C THR A 228 -4.91 16.96 -6.92
N PRO A 229 -6.20 16.79 -7.30
CA PRO A 229 -6.85 17.70 -8.25
C PRO A 229 -6.98 19.13 -7.72
N PHE A 230 -7.16 19.29 -6.40
CA PHE A 230 -7.25 20.60 -5.74
C PHE A 230 -5.88 21.21 -5.41
N LEU A 231 -4.81 20.43 -5.54
CA LEU A 231 -3.44 20.85 -5.21
C LEU A 231 -2.67 21.23 -6.47
N THR A 232 -2.70 20.36 -7.49
CA THR A 232 -1.92 20.51 -8.71
C THR A 232 -2.76 20.64 -9.98
N GLY A 233 -4.09 20.60 -9.87
CA GLY A 233 -4.98 20.53 -11.02
C GLY A 233 -4.96 19.16 -11.73
N GLN A 234 -4.15 18.20 -11.26
CA GLN A 234 -4.03 16.86 -11.82
C GLN A 234 -4.63 15.80 -10.90
N PRO A 235 -5.19 14.69 -11.42
CA PRO A 235 -5.77 13.63 -10.58
C PRO A 235 -4.80 13.07 -9.53
N PHE A 236 -3.55 12.86 -9.91
CA PHE A 236 -2.43 12.40 -9.08
C PHE A 236 -1.17 13.20 -9.44
N SER A 237 -0.15 13.11 -8.60
CA SER A 237 1.16 13.72 -8.86
C SER A 237 2.24 12.69 -8.57
N LEU A 238 2.69 12.01 -9.62
CA LEU A 238 3.71 10.98 -9.59
C LEU A 238 5.02 11.54 -10.15
N PHE A 239 6.11 11.36 -9.42
CA PHE A 239 7.43 11.82 -9.82
C PHE A 239 8.16 10.72 -10.57
N HIS A 240 8.65 11.02 -11.77
CA HIS A 240 9.57 10.13 -12.47
C HIS A 240 10.63 10.92 -13.21
N ASN A 241 11.86 10.74 -12.77
CA ASN A 241 13.01 11.53 -13.15
C ASN A 241 12.66 13.02 -13.08
N ASN A 242 12.92 13.80 -14.12
CA ASN A 242 12.70 15.25 -14.08
C ASN A 242 11.25 15.68 -14.39
N ASN A 243 10.30 14.73 -14.43
CA ASN A 243 8.92 14.96 -14.86
C ASN A 243 7.90 14.57 -13.79
N ILE A 244 6.73 15.22 -13.87
CA ILE A 244 5.56 14.91 -13.05
C ILE A 244 4.47 14.34 -13.95
N PHE A 245 3.91 13.20 -13.55
CA PHE A 245 2.86 12.49 -14.27
C PHE A 245 1.58 12.42 -13.45
N SER A 246 0.44 12.47 -14.15
CA SER A 246 -0.89 12.50 -13.54
C SER A 246 -1.56 11.13 -13.39
N ARG A 247 -0.92 10.08 -13.92
CA ARG A 247 -1.45 8.71 -14.00
C ARG A 247 -0.34 7.69 -14.25
N GLY A 248 -0.68 6.42 -14.06
CA GLY A 248 0.16 5.28 -14.34
C GLY A 248 0.90 4.75 -13.12
N THR A 249 1.91 3.93 -13.37
CA THR A 249 2.76 3.32 -12.35
C THR A 249 4.22 3.57 -12.67
N ILE A 250 4.98 4.00 -11.67
CA ILE A 250 6.42 4.21 -11.73
C ILE A 250 7.06 3.28 -10.71
N GLY A 251 8.17 2.65 -11.07
CA GLY A 251 8.81 1.76 -10.13
C GLY A 251 10.24 1.44 -10.47
N VAL A 252 10.86 0.70 -9.57
CA VAL A 252 12.21 0.20 -9.71
C VAL A 252 12.23 -1.29 -9.38
N ALA A 253 12.75 -2.08 -10.31
CA ALA A 253 13.06 -3.48 -10.10
C ALA A 253 14.51 -3.60 -9.65
N LEU A 254 14.73 -4.25 -8.51
CA LEU A 254 16.03 -4.46 -7.90
C LEU A 254 16.42 -5.93 -8.04
N THR A 255 17.66 -6.18 -8.47
CA THR A 255 18.23 -7.52 -8.59
C THR A 255 19.46 -7.60 -7.70
N ALA A 256 19.52 -8.61 -6.84
CA ALA A 256 20.65 -8.81 -5.95
C ALA A 256 21.90 -9.15 -6.73
N GLU A 257 23.05 -8.69 -6.26
CA GLU A 257 24.34 -9.21 -6.72
C GLU A 257 24.60 -10.61 -6.15
N SER A 258 24.01 -10.92 -5.00
CA SER A 258 24.15 -12.23 -4.35
C SER A 258 22.82 -12.78 -3.82
N PRO A 259 22.57 -14.10 -3.87
CA PRO A 259 21.28 -14.71 -3.50
C PRO A 259 20.80 -14.48 -2.05
N ASN A 260 21.65 -13.92 -1.19
CA ASN A 260 21.35 -13.68 0.22
C ASN A 260 21.22 -12.18 0.55
N GLU A 261 21.46 -11.28 -0.40
CA GLU A 261 21.43 -9.84 -0.17
C GLU A 261 20.05 -9.40 0.33
N PHE A 262 18.96 -9.81 -0.32
CA PHE A 262 17.60 -9.39 0.05
C PHE A 262 16.80 -10.37 0.92
N LYS A 263 17.38 -11.52 1.30
CA LYS A 263 16.62 -12.58 1.99
C LYS A 263 16.07 -12.17 3.36
N ASN A 264 16.74 -11.25 4.07
CA ASN A 264 16.38 -10.85 5.43
C ASN A 264 16.23 -9.31 5.63
N GLN A 265 16.14 -8.53 4.55
CA GLN A 265 16.28 -7.06 4.65
C GLN A 265 14.96 -6.28 4.65
N PHE A 266 13.86 -6.88 4.22
CA PHE A 266 12.58 -6.17 4.08
C PHE A 266 11.54 -6.79 5.00
N GLN A 267 11.32 -6.12 6.13
CA GLN A 267 10.17 -6.34 7.00
C GLN A 267 9.32 -5.08 6.91
N ILE A 268 8.05 -5.25 6.49
CA ILE A 268 7.09 -4.16 6.56
C ILE A 268 6.50 -4.19 7.97
N GLU A 269 6.77 -3.15 8.73
CA GLU A 269 6.16 -2.95 10.03
C GLU A 269 5.08 -1.89 9.93
N HIS A 270 3.98 -2.12 10.63
CA HIS A 270 2.90 -1.17 10.76
C HIS A 270 2.78 -0.71 12.22
N PRO A 271 3.78 0.02 12.76
CA PRO A 271 3.85 0.35 14.19
C PRO A 271 2.68 1.21 14.67
N SER A 272 2.03 1.91 13.76
CA SER A 272 0.86 2.76 14.03
C SER A 272 -0.46 2.00 13.96
N LEU A 273 -0.49 0.73 13.55
CA LEU A 273 -1.74 -0.03 13.52
C LEU A 273 -2.00 -0.69 14.88
N SER A 274 -3.24 -0.59 15.35
CA SER A 274 -3.74 -1.26 16.54
C SER A 274 -4.98 -2.05 16.22
N THR A 275 -5.05 -3.28 16.73
CA THR A 275 -6.23 -4.11 16.62
C THR A 275 -7.28 -3.71 17.66
N ILE A 276 -8.56 -3.77 17.28
CA ILE A 276 -9.70 -3.39 18.13
C ILE A 276 -10.58 -4.63 18.39
N GLY A 277 -10.66 -5.03 19.66
CA GLY A 277 -11.46 -6.16 20.14
C GLY A 277 -10.97 -7.50 19.58
N ASP A 278 -11.80 -8.54 19.71
CA ASP A 278 -11.44 -9.91 19.27
C ASP A 278 -11.71 -10.15 17.77
N PRO A 279 -11.03 -11.15 17.16
CA PRO A 279 -11.33 -11.63 15.82
C PRO A 279 -12.79 -12.09 15.69
N LEU A 280 -13.40 -11.78 14.55
CA LEU A 280 -14.80 -12.07 14.22
C LEU A 280 -14.88 -12.92 12.97
N LYS A 281 -15.81 -13.87 12.90
CA LYS A 281 -15.99 -14.72 11.73
C LYS A 281 -16.94 -14.05 10.73
N ILE A 282 -16.57 -14.05 9.45
CA ILE A 282 -17.48 -13.73 8.36
C ILE A 282 -18.50 -14.86 8.24
N THR A 283 -19.74 -14.59 8.62
CA THR A 283 -20.85 -15.56 8.52
C THR A 283 -21.71 -15.35 7.29
N SER A 284 -21.63 -14.19 6.65
CA SER A 284 -22.25 -13.92 5.35
C SER A 284 -21.58 -12.76 4.64
N CYS A 285 -21.27 -12.93 3.35
CA CYS A 285 -20.66 -11.91 2.51
C CYS A 285 -21.10 -12.06 1.04
N ARG A 286 -20.93 -11.00 0.26
CA ARG A 286 -21.14 -11.00 -1.19
C ARG A 286 -20.10 -10.09 -1.84
N GLY A 287 -19.23 -10.68 -2.66
CA GLY A 287 -18.09 -9.97 -3.25
C GLY A 287 -17.19 -9.36 -2.17
N ASN A 288 -16.97 -8.04 -2.24
CA ASN A 288 -16.20 -7.28 -1.26
C ASN A 288 -17.05 -6.70 -0.09
N VAL A 289 -18.31 -7.11 0.05
CA VAL A 289 -19.23 -6.62 1.08
C VAL A 289 -19.50 -7.70 2.13
N ILE A 290 -19.23 -7.38 3.39
CA ILE A 290 -19.58 -8.17 4.56
C ILE A 290 -21.01 -7.83 4.96
N LEU A 291 -21.86 -8.86 5.05
CA LEU A 291 -23.26 -8.73 5.44
C LEU A 291 -23.48 -9.10 6.90
N LYS A 292 -22.73 -10.08 7.41
CA LYS A 292 -22.80 -10.52 8.81
C LYS A 292 -21.43 -10.92 9.37
N LEU A 293 -21.16 -10.50 10.61
CA LEU A 293 -20.02 -10.93 11.43
C LEU A 293 -20.53 -11.64 12.67
N ASP A 294 -20.10 -12.88 12.89
CA ASP A 294 -20.60 -13.77 13.95
C ASP A 294 -22.13 -13.84 14.02
N GLY A 295 -22.79 -13.80 12.86
CA GLY A 295 -24.26 -13.80 12.75
C GLY A 295 -24.92 -12.45 13.03
N THR A 296 -24.16 -11.41 13.38
CA THR A 296 -24.64 -10.07 13.76
C THR A 296 -24.34 -9.00 12.71
N ASN A 297 -24.89 -7.80 12.91
CA ASN A 297 -24.69 -6.63 12.05
C ASN A 297 -23.25 -6.09 12.22
N PRO A 298 -22.39 -6.16 11.19
CA PRO A 298 -20.99 -5.74 11.26
C PRO A 298 -20.80 -4.26 11.57
N THR A 299 -21.61 -3.37 10.98
CA THR A 299 -21.47 -1.93 11.20
C THR A 299 -21.83 -1.54 12.62
N LYS A 300 -22.89 -2.14 13.18
CA LYS A 300 -23.26 -1.92 14.58
C LYS A 300 -22.16 -2.42 15.51
N LEU A 301 -21.63 -3.62 15.27
CA LEU A 301 -20.54 -4.18 16.06
C LEU A 301 -19.28 -3.29 16.01
N LEU A 302 -18.94 -2.77 14.82
CA LEU A 302 -17.85 -1.82 14.64
C LEU A 302 -18.06 -0.54 15.47
N LEU A 303 -19.25 0.07 15.37
CA LEU A 303 -19.59 1.28 16.13
C LEU A 303 -19.56 1.03 17.64
N ASP A 304 -20.13 -0.08 18.09
CA ASP A 304 -20.13 -0.47 19.50
C ASP A 304 -18.69 -0.62 20.03
N LYS A 305 -17.80 -1.25 19.26
CA LYS A 305 -16.37 -1.38 19.61
C LYS A 305 -15.66 -0.01 19.63
N LEU A 306 -16.00 0.91 18.73
CA LEU A 306 -15.42 2.26 18.72
C LEU A 306 -15.90 3.11 19.90
N HIS A 307 -17.18 3.00 20.27
CA HIS A 307 -17.74 3.64 21.46
C HIS A 307 -17.15 3.10 22.77
N PHE A 308 -16.65 1.86 22.79
CA PHE A 308 -16.00 1.29 23.97
C PHE A 308 -14.53 1.74 24.12
N VAL A 309 -13.89 2.14 23.01
CA VAL A 309 -12.51 2.66 22.98
C VAL A 309 -12.47 4.18 23.28
N ASP A 310 -13.60 4.77 23.66
CA ASP A 310 -13.85 6.21 23.76
C ASP A 310 -13.01 6.93 24.84
N ASP A 311 -11.83 7.39 24.43
CA ASP A 311 -11.52 8.81 24.58
C ASP A 311 -12.15 9.53 23.38
N LYS A 312 -12.96 10.57 23.64
CA LYS A 312 -13.83 11.37 22.74
C LYS A 312 -13.22 11.94 21.43
N LYS A 313 -12.04 11.49 21.01
CA LYS A 313 -11.33 11.87 19.78
C LYS A 313 -11.56 10.90 18.61
N PHE A 314 -12.06 9.67 18.82
CA PHE A 314 -12.20 8.67 17.75
C PHE A 314 -13.34 8.94 16.76
N LEU A 315 -14.35 9.72 17.15
CA LEU A 315 -15.54 10.03 16.34
C LEU A 315 -15.41 11.29 15.48
N SER A 316 -14.19 11.80 15.24
CA SER A 316 -14.02 12.79 14.19
C SER A 316 -14.32 12.13 12.84
N LYS A 317 -14.93 12.87 11.91
CA LYS A 317 -15.28 12.42 10.54
C LYS A 317 -14.08 11.94 9.70
N GLU A 318 -12.88 11.92 10.27
CA GLU A 318 -11.60 11.69 9.59
C GLU A 318 -10.89 10.41 10.04
N THR A 319 -11.45 9.64 10.97
CA THR A 319 -10.84 8.37 11.40
C THR A 319 -10.99 7.32 10.31
N GLU A 320 -9.88 7.02 9.62
CA GLU A 320 -9.83 5.92 8.67
C GLU A 320 -9.78 4.58 9.41
N LEU A 321 -10.75 3.71 9.09
CA LEU A 321 -10.84 2.39 9.69
C LEU A 321 -10.39 1.33 8.69
N TYR A 322 -9.74 0.32 9.24
CA TYR A 322 -9.16 -0.78 8.49
C TYR A 322 -9.69 -2.11 9.03
N ILE A 323 -9.59 -3.14 8.19
CA ILE A 323 -9.93 -4.50 8.55
C ILE A 323 -8.77 -5.41 8.18
N GLY A 324 -8.26 -6.13 9.17
CA GLY A 324 -7.29 -7.20 8.95
C GLY A 324 -8.02 -8.48 8.61
N LEU A 325 -7.72 -9.08 7.47
CA LEU A 325 -8.18 -10.41 7.08
C LEU A 325 -7.12 -11.43 7.47
N TYR A 326 -7.52 -12.48 8.18
CA TYR A 326 -6.61 -13.59 8.48
C TYR A 326 -6.42 -14.45 7.24
N ASN A 327 -5.17 -14.84 6.97
CA ASN A 327 -4.89 -15.76 5.88
C ASN A 327 -5.47 -17.15 6.22
N SER A 328 -6.37 -17.65 5.37
CA SER A 328 -7.06 -18.93 5.54
C SER A 328 -6.17 -20.15 5.25
N ASP A 329 -4.96 -19.94 4.70
CA ASP A 329 -4.05 -21.03 4.31
C ASP A 329 -3.27 -21.63 5.50
N ASN A 330 -3.40 -21.03 6.70
CA ASN A 330 -2.84 -21.59 7.91
C ASN A 330 -3.63 -22.84 8.32
N LYS A 331 -3.06 -24.01 8.00
CA LYS A 331 -3.60 -25.35 8.29
C LYS A 331 -3.78 -25.64 9.78
N GLU A 332 -3.13 -24.87 10.63
CA GLU A 332 -3.39 -24.85 12.07
C GLU A 332 -4.30 -23.64 12.30
N ASN A 333 -5.48 -23.84 12.89
CA ASN A 333 -6.49 -22.80 13.21
C ASN A 333 -5.99 -21.71 14.20
N GLN A 334 -4.71 -21.36 14.16
CA GLN A 334 -4.10 -20.28 14.93
C GLN A 334 -4.24 -18.99 14.14
N LEU A 335 -5.03 -18.07 14.68
CA LEU A 335 -5.19 -16.72 14.19
C LEU A 335 -3.91 -15.92 14.48
N ASP A 336 -2.96 -15.96 13.56
CA ASP A 336 -1.70 -15.24 13.66
C ASP A 336 -1.83 -13.79 13.15
N GLU A 337 -1.77 -12.84 14.07
CA GLU A 337 -1.88 -11.41 13.78
C GLU A 337 -0.73 -10.89 12.89
N SER A 338 0.43 -11.56 12.89
CA SER A 338 1.57 -11.16 12.05
C SER A 338 1.33 -11.39 10.55
N THR A 339 0.30 -12.16 10.20
CA THR A 339 -0.07 -12.50 8.82
C THR A 339 -1.31 -11.77 8.32
N LEU A 340 -1.81 -10.78 9.07
CA LEU A 340 -3.00 -10.02 8.71
C LEU A 340 -2.79 -9.23 7.42
N ILE A 341 -3.68 -9.45 6.46
CA ILE A 341 -3.76 -8.61 5.27
C ILE A 341 -4.72 -7.47 5.57
N VAL A 342 -4.19 -6.25 5.61
CA VAL A 342 -4.95 -5.07 6.01
C VAL A 342 -5.60 -4.41 4.81
N TYR A 343 -6.92 -4.26 4.86
CA TYR A 343 -7.72 -3.55 3.86
C TYR A 343 -8.39 -2.33 4.48
N LYS A 344 -8.58 -1.27 3.68
CA LYS A 344 -9.37 -0.11 4.10
C LYS A 344 -10.85 -0.47 4.06
N ILE A 345 -11.60 -0.01 5.06
CA ILE A 345 -13.07 -0.05 5.03
C ILE A 345 -13.53 1.11 4.14
N SER A 346 -14.23 0.79 3.05
CA SER A 346 -14.66 1.79 2.05
C SER A 346 -16.00 2.42 2.38
N SER A 347 -16.91 1.69 3.00
CA SER A 347 -18.21 2.22 3.47
C SER A 347 -18.85 1.29 4.51
N GLY A 348 -19.75 1.84 5.32
CA GLY A 348 -20.58 1.10 6.24
C GLY A 348 -21.93 1.78 6.42
N ASP A 349 -23.01 1.01 6.38
CA ASP A 349 -24.37 1.50 6.66
C ASP A 349 -24.83 0.93 8.01
N PRO A 350 -25.06 1.75 9.05
CA PRO A 350 -25.49 1.26 10.36
C PRO A 350 -26.93 0.73 10.35
N VAL A 351 -27.79 1.26 9.47
CA VAL A 351 -29.21 0.87 9.37
C VAL A 351 -29.34 -0.44 8.60
N LYS A 352 -28.71 -0.54 7.42
CA LYS A 352 -28.72 -1.78 6.64
C LYS A 352 -27.79 -2.84 7.21
N GLY A 353 -26.74 -2.41 7.90
CA GLY A 353 -25.78 -3.28 8.56
C GLY A 353 -24.71 -3.85 7.65
N ASN A 354 -24.45 -3.26 6.49
CA ASN A 354 -23.48 -3.79 5.53
C ASN A 354 -22.16 -3.05 5.70
N LEU A 355 -21.04 -3.77 5.54
CA LEU A 355 -19.69 -3.21 5.58
C LEU A 355 -18.93 -3.55 4.29
N ALA A 356 -18.49 -2.55 3.53
CA ALA A 356 -17.74 -2.75 2.31
C ALA A 356 -16.23 -2.58 2.54
N VAL A 357 -15.45 -3.48 1.94
CA VAL A 357 -13.99 -3.52 2.05
C VAL A 357 -13.37 -3.14 0.70
N ASP A 358 -12.30 -2.34 0.71
CA ASP A 358 -11.57 -1.98 -0.50
C ASP A 358 -10.62 -3.11 -0.90
N THR A 359 -11.19 -4.15 -1.53
CA THR A 359 -10.46 -5.29 -2.08
C THR A 359 -11.07 -5.71 -3.42
N MET A 360 -10.23 -6.25 -4.31
CA MET A 360 -10.64 -6.92 -5.55
C MET A 360 -10.95 -8.40 -5.34
N MET A 361 -10.50 -8.96 -4.22
CA MET A 361 -10.72 -10.37 -3.90
C MET A 361 -12.10 -10.55 -3.28
N ASP A 362 -12.83 -11.55 -3.77
CA ASP A 362 -14.08 -11.95 -3.15
C ASP A 362 -13.83 -12.48 -1.73
N LEU A 363 -14.55 -11.90 -0.76
CA LEU A 363 -14.57 -12.38 0.62
C LEU A 363 -15.29 -13.72 0.69
N LYS A 364 -14.87 -14.59 1.60
CA LYS A 364 -15.42 -15.94 1.77
C LYS A 364 -16.01 -16.10 3.16
N GLU A 365 -17.17 -16.76 3.21
CA GLU A 365 -17.75 -17.20 4.47
C GLU A 365 -16.78 -18.17 5.17
N GLY A 366 -16.67 -18.03 6.49
CA GLY A 366 -15.73 -18.80 7.29
C GLY A 366 -14.40 -18.12 7.57
N GLN A 367 -14.04 -17.07 6.81
CA GLN A 367 -12.84 -16.28 7.10
C GLN A 367 -13.00 -15.51 8.42
N PHE A 368 -11.87 -15.24 9.07
CA PHE A 368 -11.83 -14.36 10.24
C PHE A 368 -11.30 -12.99 9.86
N VAL A 369 -11.84 -11.97 10.52
CA VAL A 369 -11.42 -10.59 10.38
C VAL A 369 -11.22 -9.94 11.74
N LYS A 370 -10.37 -8.92 11.79
CA LYS A 370 -10.18 -8.08 12.96
C LYS A 370 -10.25 -6.62 12.57
N VAL A 371 -10.94 -5.81 13.37
CA VAL A 371 -10.97 -4.37 13.15
C VAL A 371 -9.61 -3.80 13.52
N ILE A 372 -9.09 -2.90 12.68
CA ILE A 372 -7.81 -2.25 12.86
C ILE A 372 -8.01 -0.73 12.75
N ASN A 373 -7.28 0.00 13.58
CA ASN A 373 -7.21 1.46 13.55
C ASN A 373 -5.75 1.91 13.46
N LEU A 374 -5.54 3.07 12.87
CA LEU A 374 -4.28 3.79 12.91
C LEU A 374 -4.21 4.68 14.17
N ILE A 375 -3.43 4.27 15.17
CA ILE A 375 -3.12 5.10 16.34
C ILE A 375 -2.14 6.20 15.91
N ILE A 376 -2.61 7.44 15.94
CA ILE A 376 -1.75 8.62 15.99
C ILE A 376 -1.31 8.80 17.45
N ARG A 377 -0.11 8.33 17.80
CA ARG A 377 0.44 8.58 19.13
C ARG A 377 0.89 10.03 19.22
N TYR A 378 0.06 10.89 19.79
CA TYR A 378 0.49 12.15 20.36
C TYR A 378 1.38 11.81 21.58
N ILE A 379 2.70 11.94 21.46
CA ILE A 379 3.60 11.98 22.62
C ILE A 379 3.85 13.45 22.94
#